data_AF-A0A661DEE0-F1
#
_entry.id   AF-A0A661DEE0-F1
#
_cell.length_a   1.000
_cell.length_b   1.000
_cell.length_c   1.000
_cell.angle_alpha   90.00
_cell.angle_beta   90.00
_cell.angle_gamma   90.00
#
_symmetry.space_group_name_H-M   'P 1'
#
loop_
_entity.id
_entity.type
_entity.pdbx_description
1 polymer ?
#
loop_
_entity_poly.entity_id
_entity_poly.type
_entity_poly.pdbx_seq_one_letter_code
_entity_poly.pdbx_strand_id
1 'polypeptide(L)'
;MKPIKKNLIQAVLWLMLGLVPQLAWAEVPNVINYQGYLTDSSGDPLEGTVNVTLTFWNALSGGTAIGSPKSYTNVNVNNGVFSQNVNVSDITFDQSVYVETTVNGETLAPRQLITSVPTSHLTKQAEQDQDTLAGLNCAKDQIPKWDSSTWTCADQAQGSQNGSKLPAPDYDSGWFTMKSQAGTASFKELTHGLGVYPSLVKVLVKAVDGENNGFIFEGMGSAQNDDDTKLTHHGGVIFAYNDWQVRLWAPDKNNNYKLGRIINVYDGWGGEMHTQQSTEALVKVKAWK
;
A
#
# COMPACT_ATOMS: atom_id res chain seq x y z
N MET A 1 58.81 -16.39 -37.13
CA MET A 1 57.65 -15.97 -36.30
C MET A 1 56.49 -16.93 -36.56
N LYS A 2 56.11 -17.77 -35.58
CA LYS A 2 54.96 -18.68 -35.68
C LYS A 2 53.64 -17.88 -35.67
N PRO A 3 52.65 -18.16 -36.54
CA PRO A 3 51.39 -17.43 -36.58
C PRO A 3 50.46 -17.90 -35.45
N ILE A 4 50.74 -17.48 -34.22
CA ILE A 4 49.71 -17.31 -33.19
C ILE A 4 48.98 -16.04 -33.62
N LYS A 5 47.73 -16.08 -34.11
CA LYS A 5 46.79 -14.92 -34.09
C LYS A 5 45.42 -15.07 -34.77
N LYS A 6 45.02 -16.21 -35.34
CA LYS A 6 43.63 -16.36 -35.82
C LYS A 6 42.71 -17.15 -34.87
N ASN A 7 43.20 -18.26 -34.31
CA ASN A 7 42.35 -19.12 -33.47
C ASN A 7 42.14 -18.57 -32.05
N LEU A 8 43.04 -17.69 -31.57
CA LEU A 8 42.91 -17.07 -30.24
C LEU A 8 41.87 -15.93 -30.23
N ILE A 9 41.71 -15.21 -31.34
CA ILE A 9 40.74 -14.10 -31.46
C ILE A 9 39.31 -14.63 -31.57
N GLN A 10 39.11 -15.76 -32.27
CA GLN A 10 37.80 -16.41 -32.33
C GLN A 10 37.38 -16.98 -30.98
N ALA A 11 38.29 -17.56 -30.19
CA ALA A 11 37.96 -18.07 -28.86
C ALA A 11 37.54 -16.97 -27.87
N VAL A 12 38.15 -15.79 -27.95
CA VAL A 12 37.77 -14.63 -27.11
C VAL A 12 36.43 -14.03 -27.54
N LEU A 13 36.11 -14.04 -28.85
CA LEU A 13 34.82 -13.56 -29.35
C LEU A 13 33.64 -14.46 -28.93
N TRP A 14 33.84 -15.78 -28.88
CA TRP A 14 32.82 -16.72 -28.38
C TRP A 14 32.65 -16.67 -26.86
N LEU A 15 33.72 -16.38 -26.11
CA LEU A 15 33.66 -16.21 -24.65
C LEU A 15 32.96 -14.90 -24.24
N MET A 16 33.05 -13.84 -25.07
CA MET A 16 32.37 -12.55 -24.84
C MET A 16 30.90 -12.53 -25.28
N LEU A 17 30.47 -13.40 -26.21
CA LEU A 17 29.08 -13.46 -26.68
C LEU A 17 28.15 -14.28 -25.75
N GLY A 18 28.72 -15.13 -24.89
CA GLY A 18 27.98 -15.94 -23.90
C GLY A 18 27.70 -15.23 -22.57
N LEU A 19 28.23 -14.02 -22.37
CA LEU A 19 28.08 -13.24 -21.15
C LEU A 19 27.11 -12.06 -21.35
N VAL A 20 25.97 -12.32 -21.98
CA VAL A 20 24.87 -11.36 -21.94
C VAL A 20 24.20 -11.54 -20.59
N PRO A 21 24.25 -10.55 -19.66
CA PRO A 21 23.44 -10.62 -18.46
C PRO A 21 21.98 -10.73 -18.89
N GLN A 22 21.37 -11.88 -18.64
CA GLN A 22 19.93 -12.03 -18.78
C GLN A 22 19.31 -11.09 -17.75
N LEU A 23 18.79 -9.96 -18.23
CA LEU A 23 17.91 -9.11 -17.44
C LEU A 23 16.66 -9.95 -17.16
N ALA A 24 16.67 -10.63 -16.02
CA ALA A 24 15.49 -11.26 -15.47
C ALA A 24 14.59 -10.10 -15.02
N TRP A 25 13.49 -9.90 -15.76
CA TRP A 25 12.41 -9.04 -15.32
C TRP A 25 11.83 -9.70 -14.07
N ALA A 26 12.08 -9.11 -12.90
CA ALA A 26 11.42 -9.55 -11.68
C ALA A 26 9.92 -9.30 -11.84
N GLU A 27 9.17 -10.34 -12.23
CA GLU A 27 7.72 -10.24 -12.32
C GLU A 27 7.18 -10.06 -10.91
N VAL A 28 6.61 -8.88 -10.62
CA VAL A 28 5.89 -8.65 -9.37
C VAL A 28 4.78 -9.71 -9.26
N PRO A 29 4.75 -10.53 -8.19
CA PRO A 29 3.75 -11.57 -8.04
C PRO A 29 2.34 -10.99 -7.97
N ASN A 30 1.44 -11.44 -8.85
CA ASN A 30 0.01 -11.09 -8.83
C ASN A 30 -0.75 -11.95 -7.81
N VAL A 31 -0.28 -11.98 -6.57
CA VAL A 31 -0.84 -12.80 -5.50
C VAL A 31 -1.00 -11.94 -4.24
N ILE A 32 -2.20 -11.93 -3.67
CA ILE A 32 -2.47 -11.35 -2.36
C ILE A 32 -2.62 -12.44 -1.31
N ASN A 33 -2.34 -12.14 -0.05
CA ASN A 33 -2.72 -13.01 1.04
C ASN A 33 -4.10 -12.59 1.57
N TYR A 34 -5.04 -13.53 1.64
CA TYR A 34 -6.39 -13.33 2.17
C TYR A 34 -6.55 -14.15 3.45
N GLN A 35 -6.99 -13.51 4.53
CA GLN A 35 -7.20 -14.15 5.83
C GLN A 35 -8.60 -13.86 6.35
N GLY A 36 -9.16 -14.80 7.10
CA GLY A 36 -10.45 -14.64 7.74
C GLY A 36 -10.52 -15.36 9.08
N TYR A 37 -11.46 -14.94 9.92
CA TYR A 37 -11.80 -15.58 11.18
C TYR A 37 -13.21 -16.17 11.07
N LEU A 38 -13.36 -17.46 11.35
CA LEU A 38 -14.58 -18.23 11.23
C LEU A 38 -15.02 -18.71 12.60
N THR A 39 -16.30 -18.48 12.91
CA THR A 39 -16.96 -18.99 14.10
C THR A 39 -18.15 -19.85 13.70
N ASP A 40 -18.56 -20.74 14.60
CA ASP A 40 -19.85 -21.41 14.48
C ASP A 40 -21.01 -20.47 14.87
N SER A 41 -22.23 -21.01 14.87
CA SER A 41 -23.44 -20.27 15.27
C SER A 41 -23.48 -19.85 16.74
N SER A 42 -22.64 -20.47 17.58
CA SER A 42 -22.49 -20.15 19.01
C SER A 42 -21.44 -19.07 19.25
N GLY A 43 -20.67 -18.70 18.22
CA GLY A 43 -19.56 -17.76 18.29
C GLY A 43 -18.22 -18.38 18.64
N ASP A 44 -18.13 -19.71 18.73
CA ASP A 44 -16.89 -20.43 19.03
C ASP A 44 -16.02 -20.54 17.77
N PRO A 45 -14.69 -20.39 17.88
CA PRO A 45 -13.79 -20.52 16.74
C PRO A 45 -13.90 -21.90 16.09
N LEU A 46 -13.99 -21.93 14.77
CA LEU A 46 -13.98 -23.18 14.00
C LEU A 46 -12.58 -23.80 13.94
N GLU A 47 -12.53 -25.13 13.93
CA GLU A 47 -11.31 -25.94 13.82
C GLU A 47 -11.47 -26.97 12.70
N GLY A 48 -10.40 -27.25 11.96
CA GLY A 48 -10.36 -28.31 10.94
C GLY A 48 -10.14 -27.78 9.54
N THR A 49 -10.84 -28.34 8.55
CA THR A 49 -10.70 -27.92 7.14
C THR A 49 -12.03 -27.46 6.55
N VAL A 50 -11.96 -26.44 5.70
CA VAL A 50 -13.11 -25.89 4.98
C VAL A 50 -12.78 -25.67 3.51
N ASN A 51 -13.81 -25.63 2.67
CA ASN A 51 -13.69 -25.17 1.29
C ASN A 51 -14.01 -23.67 1.25
N VAL A 52 -13.12 -22.87 0.67
CA VAL A 52 -13.26 -21.41 0.57
C VAL A 52 -13.35 -21.02 -0.90
N THR A 53 -14.39 -20.26 -1.25
CA THR A 53 -14.51 -19.61 -2.56
C THR A 53 -14.59 -18.09 -2.35
N LEU A 54 -13.75 -17.36 -3.06
CA LEU A 54 -13.72 -15.90 -3.06
C LEU A 54 -14.18 -15.38 -4.42
N THR A 55 -15.12 -14.44 -4.41
CA THR A 55 -15.53 -13.67 -5.59
C THR A 55 -15.32 -12.20 -5.34
N PHE A 56 -14.91 -11.46 -6.38
CA PHE A 56 -14.58 -10.04 -6.29
C PHE A 56 -15.63 -9.22 -7.01
N TRP A 57 -15.99 -8.05 -6.49
CA TRP A 57 -17.12 -7.26 -6.94
C TRP A 57 -16.81 -5.77 -6.92
N ASN A 58 -17.45 -5.00 -7.79
CA ASN A 58 -17.31 -3.54 -7.83
C ASN A 58 -18.25 -2.78 -6.85
N ALA A 59 -19.04 -3.50 -6.06
CA ALA A 59 -19.98 -2.92 -5.11
C ALA A 59 -20.19 -3.82 -3.88
N LEU A 60 -20.49 -3.19 -2.74
CA LEU A 60 -20.79 -3.83 -1.45
C LEU A 60 -21.98 -4.80 -1.52
N SER A 61 -22.98 -4.46 -2.33
CA SER A 61 -24.17 -5.28 -2.61
C SER A 61 -24.61 -5.09 -4.06
N GLY A 62 -25.07 -6.14 -4.73
CA GLY A 62 -25.37 -6.08 -6.16
C GLY A 62 -24.10 -5.95 -7.01
N GLY A 63 -24.11 -5.06 -8.01
CA GLY A 63 -22.95 -4.81 -8.87
C GLY A 63 -22.58 -5.96 -9.80
N THR A 64 -21.36 -5.93 -10.31
CA THR A 64 -20.81 -6.90 -11.26
C THR A 64 -19.58 -7.57 -10.66
N ALA A 65 -19.45 -8.87 -10.88
CA ALA A 65 -18.25 -9.61 -10.50
C ALA A 65 -17.04 -9.18 -11.35
N ILE A 66 -15.88 -9.10 -10.72
CA ILE A 66 -14.59 -8.75 -11.31
C ILE A 66 -13.75 -10.04 -11.35
N GLY A 67 -13.27 -10.40 -12.54
CA GLY A 67 -12.48 -11.62 -12.76
C GLY A 67 -13.20 -12.92 -12.44
N SER A 68 -12.44 -14.00 -12.32
CA SER A 68 -12.95 -15.36 -12.07
C SER A 68 -12.99 -15.69 -10.58
N PRO A 69 -13.96 -16.51 -10.11
CA PRO A 69 -13.98 -17.02 -8.74
C PRO A 69 -12.69 -17.77 -8.37
N LYS A 70 -12.20 -17.58 -7.14
CA LYS A 70 -11.01 -18.25 -6.62
C LYS A 70 -11.44 -19.29 -5.60
N SER A 71 -11.29 -20.57 -5.93
CA SER A 71 -11.77 -21.67 -5.09
C SER A 71 -10.62 -22.51 -4.56
N TYR A 72 -10.69 -22.83 -3.27
CA TYR A 72 -9.69 -23.57 -2.52
C TYR A 72 -10.38 -24.66 -1.70
N THR A 73 -9.87 -25.88 -1.79
CA THR A 73 -10.41 -27.02 -1.03
C THR A 73 -9.45 -27.41 0.08
N ASN A 74 -10.01 -27.96 1.17
CA ASN A 74 -9.24 -28.39 2.34
C ASN A 74 -8.35 -27.29 2.95
N VAL A 75 -8.85 -26.05 2.99
CA VAL A 75 -8.17 -24.93 3.65
C VAL A 75 -8.19 -25.18 5.15
N ASN A 76 -7.01 -25.22 5.78
CA ASN A 76 -6.90 -25.41 7.22
C ASN A 76 -7.39 -24.16 7.97
N VAL A 77 -8.23 -24.40 8.97
CA VAL A 77 -8.70 -23.42 9.95
C VAL A 77 -8.15 -23.85 11.30
N ASN A 78 -7.42 -22.96 11.96
CA ASN A 78 -6.86 -23.19 13.29
C ASN A 78 -7.26 -22.02 14.19
N ASN A 79 -7.93 -22.32 15.29
CA ASN A 79 -8.51 -21.37 16.22
C ASN A 79 -9.31 -20.27 15.50
N GLY A 80 -10.19 -20.69 14.58
CA GLY A 80 -11.01 -19.83 13.75
C GLY A 80 -10.28 -19.15 12.58
N VAL A 81 -8.95 -19.12 12.55
CA VAL A 81 -8.19 -18.39 11.52
C VAL A 81 -7.86 -19.28 10.33
N PHE A 82 -8.09 -18.77 9.11
CA PHE A 82 -7.51 -19.32 7.88
C PHE A 82 -6.73 -18.27 7.10
N SER A 83 -5.78 -18.73 6.29
CA SER A 83 -4.96 -17.88 5.41
C SER A 83 -4.79 -18.55 4.05
N GLN A 84 -5.00 -17.79 2.98
CA GLN A 84 -4.90 -18.29 1.62
C GLN A 84 -4.20 -17.30 0.71
N ASN A 85 -3.26 -17.78 -0.09
CA ASN A 85 -2.66 -17.00 -1.17
C ASN A 85 -3.58 -17.03 -2.39
N VAL A 86 -4.00 -15.85 -2.82
CA VAL A 86 -5.00 -15.62 -3.86
C VAL A 86 -4.37 -14.97 -5.07
N ASN A 87 -4.39 -15.66 -6.21
CA ASN A 87 -3.98 -15.07 -7.46
C ASN A 87 -5.04 -14.06 -7.93
N VAL A 88 -4.60 -12.83 -8.17
CA VAL A 88 -5.45 -11.69 -8.55
C VAL A 88 -5.04 -11.08 -9.89
N SER A 89 -4.36 -11.83 -10.76
CA SER A 89 -3.88 -11.29 -12.04
C SER A 89 -5.00 -10.87 -12.99
N ASP A 90 -6.21 -11.36 -12.77
CA ASP A 90 -7.44 -11.04 -13.52
C ASP A 90 -8.34 -10.03 -12.81
N ILE A 91 -7.90 -9.47 -11.69
CA ILE A 91 -8.63 -8.46 -10.92
C ILE A 91 -8.00 -7.10 -11.15
N THR A 92 -8.80 -6.15 -11.62
CA THR A 92 -8.38 -4.74 -11.76
C THR A 92 -8.74 -3.97 -10.49
N PHE A 93 -7.76 -3.25 -9.93
CA PHE A 93 -7.89 -2.47 -8.70
C PHE A 93 -7.89 -0.96 -8.94
N ASP A 94 -8.37 -0.52 -10.10
CA ASP A 94 -8.57 0.90 -10.47
C ASP A 94 -9.84 1.50 -9.84
N GLN A 95 -10.66 0.65 -9.22
CA GLN A 95 -11.90 0.99 -8.52
C GLN A 95 -11.98 0.28 -7.16
N SER A 96 -13.03 0.59 -6.39
CA SER A 96 -13.32 -0.15 -5.15
C SER A 96 -13.64 -1.61 -5.46
N VAL A 97 -12.89 -2.53 -4.85
CA VAL A 97 -13.08 -3.98 -4.99
C VAL A 97 -13.51 -4.57 -3.66
N TYR A 98 -14.63 -5.30 -3.68
CA TYR A 98 -15.20 -5.99 -2.53
C TYR A 98 -15.04 -7.51 -2.71
N VAL A 99 -14.64 -8.22 -1.66
CA VAL A 99 -14.57 -9.67 -1.62
C VAL A 99 -15.82 -10.24 -0.95
N GLU A 100 -16.44 -11.20 -1.62
CA GLU A 100 -17.50 -12.05 -1.10
C GLU A 100 -16.90 -13.43 -0.83
N THR A 101 -17.09 -13.91 0.39
CA THR A 101 -16.48 -15.15 0.87
C THR A 101 -17.55 -16.20 1.06
N THR A 102 -17.37 -17.35 0.41
CA THR A 102 -18.24 -18.51 0.56
C THR A 102 -17.44 -19.63 1.22
N VAL A 103 -17.95 -20.15 2.34
CA VAL A 103 -17.32 -21.23 3.11
C VAL A 103 -18.26 -22.44 3.09
N ASN A 104 -17.77 -23.58 2.62
CA ASN A 104 -18.56 -24.82 2.52
C ASN A 104 -19.92 -24.66 1.80
N GLY A 105 -20.02 -23.71 0.87
CA GLY A 105 -21.25 -23.41 0.12
C GLY A 105 -22.16 -22.36 0.77
N GLU A 106 -21.83 -21.87 1.97
CA GLU A 106 -22.52 -20.76 2.62
C GLU A 106 -21.82 -19.44 2.32
N THR A 107 -22.53 -18.48 1.74
CA THR A 107 -22.00 -17.14 1.46
C THR A 107 -22.11 -16.26 2.69
N LEU A 108 -20.96 -15.75 3.15
CA LEU A 108 -20.84 -14.85 4.26
C LEU A 108 -21.12 -13.41 3.80
N ALA A 109 -22.14 -12.79 4.38
CA ALA A 109 -22.52 -11.41 4.12
C ALA A 109 -22.26 -10.52 5.35
N PRO A 110 -21.99 -9.21 5.16
CA PRO A 110 -21.85 -8.49 3.89
C PRO A 110 -20.49 -8.73 3.23
N ARG A 111 -20.36 -8.37 1.95
CA ARG A 111 -19.06 -8.34 1.27
C ARG A 111 -18.11 -7.41 2.00
N GLN A 112 -16.83 -7.74 2.00
CA GLN A 112 -15.80 -6.95 2.66
C GLN A 112 -15.06 -6.12 1.63
N LEU A 113 -14.86 -4.83 1.89
CA LEU A 113 -13.99 -4.02 1.04
C LEU A 113 -12.56 -4.52 1.18
N ILE A 114 -11.85 -4.71 0.06
CA ILE A 114 -10.42 -4.98 0.09
C ILE A 114 -9.70 -3.66 0.37
N THR A 115 -9.39 -3.42 1.65
CA THR A 115 -8.66 -2.22 2.10
C THR A 115 -7.14 -2.43 2.19
N SER A 116 -6.61 -3.55 1.71
CA SER A 116 -5.18 -3.83 1.72
C SER A 116 -4.49 -3.16 0.54
N VAL A 117 -3.89 -1.98 0.78
CA VAL A 117 -2.97 -1.24 -0.10
C VAL A 117 -3.09 -1.61 -1.59
N PRO A 118 -4.23 -1.33 -2.27
CA PRO A 118 -4.29 -1.49 -3.73
C PRO A 118 -3.33 -0.51 -4.43
N THR A 119 -2.91 0.53 -3.69
CA THR A 119 -1.94 1.53 -4.13
C THR A 119 -0.54 0.99 -4.42
N SER A 120 -0.19 -0.26 -4.03
CA SER A 120 1.06 -0.89 -4.46
C SER A 120 0.94 -1.71 -5.76
N HIS A 121 -0.27 -2.03 -6.23
CA HIS A 121 -0.48 -2.63 -7.56
C HIS A 121 -0.51 -1.58 -8.69
N LEU A 122 -0.71 -0.30 -8.34
CA LEU A 122 -0.62 0.81 -9.29
C LEU A 122 0.82 1.02 -9.81
N THR A 123 1.86 0.48 -9.17
CA THR A 123 3.23 0.59 -9.67
C THR A 123 3.57 -0.37 -10.81
N LYS A 124 2.68 -1.30 -11.20
CA LYS A 124 2.87 -2.12 -12.43
C LYS A 124 2.18 -1.54 -13.67
N GLN A 125 1.27 -0.56 -13.52
CA GLN A 125 0.71 0.19 -14.67
C GLN A 125 1.50 1.46 -15.02
N ALA A 126 2.44 1.89 -14.18
CA ALA A 126 3.28 3.07 -14.45
C ALA A 126 4.44 2.80 -15.44
N GLU A 127 4.64 1.57 -15.92
CA GLU A 127 5.79 1.23 -16.79
C GLU A 127 5.40 0.85 -18.23
N GLN A 128 4.13 0.99 -18.63
CA GLN A 128 3.69 0.70 -20.01
C GLN A 128 2.74 1.70 -20.67
N ASP A 129 2.39 2.83 -20.03
CA ASP A 129 1.80 3.94 -20.76
C ASP A 129 2.88 4.95 -21.14
N GLN A 130 3.04 5.18 -22.44
CA GLN A 130 3.89 6.23 -23.03
C GLN A 130 3.34 7.64 -22.78
N ASP A 131 2.76 7.91 -21.60
CA ASP A 131 2.33 9.24 -21.17
C ASP A 131 3.51 9.96 -20.49
N THR A 132 4.67 9.95 -21.14
CA THR A 132 5.78 10.78 -20.71
C THR A 132 5.40 12.24 -20.98
N LEU A 133 5.53 13.10 -19.96
CA LEU A 133 5.49 14.57 -20.07
C LEU A 133 6.59 15.16 -20.98
N ALA A 134 7.31 14.32 -21.72
CA ALA A 134 8.47 14.66 -22.52
C ALA A 134 8.05 15.55 -23.70
N GLY A 135 8.20 16.87 -23.51
CA GLY A 135 8.01 17.87 -24.56
C GLY A 135 6.96 18.94 -24.25
N LEU A 136 6.20 18.81 -23.16
CA LEU A 136 5.22 19.82 -22.77
C LEU A 136 5.88 20.97 -21.99
N ASN A 137 6.23 22.05 -22.69
CA ASN A 137 6.80 23.27 -22.09
C ASN A 137 5.70 24.27 -21.74
N CYS A 138 5.21 24.23 -20.51
CA CYS A 138 4.25 25.22 -20.03
C CYS A 138 4.93 26.55 -19.69
N ALA A 139 4.25 27.66 -19.98
CA ALA A 139 4.73 28.98 -19.60
C ALA A 139 4.70 29.15 -18.07
N LYS A 140 5.37 30.20 -17.57
CA LYS A 140 5.23 30.62 -16.16
C LYS A 140 3.74 30.84 -15.86
N ASP A 141 3.25 30.24 -14.78
CA ASP A 141 1.85 30.26 -14.34
C ASP A 141 0.88 29.40 -15.18
N GLN A 142 1.38 28.42 -15.93
CA GLN A 142 0.59 27.38 -16.58
C GLN A 142 0.87 25.99 -15.98
N ILE A 143 -0.14 25.11 -15.99
CA ILE A 143 0.00 23.71 -15.60
C ILE A 143 -0.38 22.76 -16.73
N PRO A 144 0.34 21.63 -16.85
CA PRO A 144 -0.12 20.48 -17.63
C PRO A 144 -1.50 20.03 -17.16
N LYS A 145 -2.43 19.93 -18.10
CA LYS A 145 -3.80 19.46 -17.88
C LYS A 145 -4.11 18.41 -18.93
N TRP A 146 -4.53 17.23 -18.48
CA TRP A 146 -5.07 16.19 -19.36
C TRP A 146 -6.47 16.59 -19.82
N ASP A 147 -6.68 16.71 -21.12
CA ASP A 147 -7.95 17.15 -21.71
C ASP A 147 -8.87 16.00 -22.13
N SER A 148 -8.63 14.79 -21.61
CA SER A 148 -9.21 13.49 -22.00
C SER A 148 -8.62 12.83 -23.26
N SER A 149 -7.68 13.47 -23.94
CA SER A 149 -6.97 12.85 -25.08
C SER A 149 -5.51 13.28 -25.24
N THR A 150 -5.12 14.46 -24.75
CA THR A 150 -3.76 14.98 -24.80
C THR A 150 -3.43 15.80 -23.56
N TRP A 151 -2.14 15.90 -23.24
CA TRP A 151 -1.64 16.84 -22.23
C TRP A 151 -1.51 18.24 -22.87
N THR A 152 -2.22 19.23 -22.31
CA THR A 152 -2.18 20.63 -22.76
C THR A 152 -1.74 21.54 -21.62
N CYS A 153 -1.08 22.67 -21.93
CA CYS A 153 -0.79 23.68 -20.91
C CYS A 153 -2.01 24.58 -20.73
N ALA A 154 -2.50 24.71 -19.51
CA ALA A 154 -3.60 25.60 -19.16
C ALA A 154 -3.12 26.65 -18.15
N ASP A 155 -3.60 27.88 -18.29
CA ASP A 155 -3.39 28.93 -17.28
C ASP A 155 -3.86 28.43 -15.91
N GLN A 156 -3.13 28.81 -14.86
CA GLN A 156 -3.59 28.67 -13.48
C GLN A 156 -4.91 29.43 -13.35
N ALA A 157 -6.03 28.75 -13.60
CA ALA A 157 -7.33 29.27 -13.25
C ALA A 157 -7.31 29.48 -11.74
N GLN A 158 -7.32 30.75 -11.31
CA GLN A 158 -7.71 31.11 -9.96
C GLN A 158 -9.13 30.59 -9.76
N GLY A 159 -9.25 29.36 -9.24
CA GLY A 159 -10.51 28.70 -8.95
C GLY A 159 -11.17 28.00 -10.13
N SER A 160 -10.73 26.76 -10.42
CA SER A 160 -11.66 25.70 -10.78
C SER A 160 -11.35 24.46 -9.94
N GLN A 161 -12.11 24.31 -8.85
CA GLN A 161 -12.01 23.25 -7.84
C GLN A 161 -12.58 21.91 -8.34
N ASN A 162 -12.29 21.51 -9.58
CA ASN A 162 -12.81 20.28 -10.18
C ASN A 162 -11.70 19.27 -10.54
N GLY A 163 -10.59 19.28 -9.80
CA GLY A 163 -10.08 18.02 -9.26
C GLY A 163 -10.85 17.79 -7.97
N SER A 164 -11.49 16.63 -7.83
CA SER A 164 -12.40 16.31 -6.71
C SER A 164 -11.72 16.53 -5.35
N LYS A 165 -11.83 17.76 -4.83
CA LYS A 165 -11.44 18.08 -3.47
C LYS A 165 -12.35 17.26 -2.57
N LEU A 166 -11.75 16.37 -1.77
CA LEU A 166 -12.49 15.63 -0.75
C LEU A 166 -13.35 16.64 0.04
N PRO A 167 -14.60 16.30 0.37
CA PRO A 167 -15.42 17.14 1.23
C PRO A 167 -14.71 17.40 2.57
N ALA A 168 -15.17 18.39 3.32
CA ALA A 168 -14.66 18.56 4.68
C ALA A 168 -14.85 17.24 5.48
N PRO A 169 -13.85 16.81 6.26
CA PRO A 169 -13.99 15.61 7.07
C PRO A 169 -15.05 15.80 8.16
N ASP A 170 -15.83 14.76 8.42
CA ASP A 170 -16.76 14.71 9.55
C ASP A 170 -16.03 14.70 10.90
N TYR A 171 -14.78 14.24 10.91
CA TYR A 171 -13.89 14.27 12.07
C TYR A 171 -12.48 14.72 11.68
N ASP A 172 -11.92 15.71 12.38
CA ASP A 172 -10.51 16.13 12.31
C ASP A 172 -9.97 16.21 13.74
N SER A 173 -8.92 15.43 14.04
CA SER A 173 -8.33 15.39 15.38
C SER A 173 -7.53 16.65 15.76
N GLY A 174 -7.29 17.56 14.82
CA GLY A 174 -6.20 18.51 14.91
C GLY A 174 -4.83 17.83 14.80
N TRP A 175 -3.76 18.63 14.89
CA TRP A 175 -2.40 18.11 14.96
C TRP A 175 -2.04 17.82 16.41
N PHE A 176 -1.47 16.63 16.67
CA PHE A 176 -0.92 16.27 17.97
C PHE A 176 0.45 15.61 17.79
N THR A 177 1.30 15.69 18.82
CA THR A 177 2.62 15.05 18.77
C THR A 177 2.51 13.54 18.98
N MET A 178 3.21 12.78 18.15
CA MET A 178 3.39 11.33 18.30
C MET A 178 4.87 10.99 18.13
N LYS A 179 5.35 9.98 18.85
CA LYS A 179 6.77 9.61 18.85
C LYS A 179 6.95 8.13 18.58
N SER A 180 7.94 7.75 17.78
CA SER A 180 8.44 6.37 17.74
C SER A 180 9.44 6.14 18.88
N GLN A 181 9.67 4.89 19.28
CA GLN A 181 10.66 4.50 20.28
C GLN A 181 10.38 5.10 21.67
N ALA A 182 9.11 5.31 21.99
CA ALA A 182 8.65 6.08 23.15
C ALA A 182 7.59 5.35 23.97
N GLY A 183 7.52 4.01 23.92
CA GLY A 183 6.59 3.24 24.75
C GLY A 183 5.14 3.58 24.43
N THR A 184 4.37 3.91 25.47
CA THR A 184 2.97 4.32 25.35
C THR A 184 2.76 5.56 24.47
N ALA A 185 3.78 6.41 24.28
CA ALA A 185 3.70 7.57 23.38
C ALA A 185 3.84 7.20 21.89
N SER A 186 4.17 5.94 21.59
CA SER A 186 4.16 5.35 20.24
C SER A 186 2.82 4.72 19.87
N PHE A 187 1.84 4.77 20.78
CA PHE A 187 0.47 4.34 20.54
C PHE A 187 -0.52 5.47 20.84
N LYS A 188 -1.59 5.56 20.04
CA LYS A 188 -2.66 6.52 20.28
C LYS A 188 -4.02 5.98 19.84
N GLU A 189 -5.02 6.13 20.69
CA GLU A 189 -6.42 5.95 20.32
C GLU A 189 -7.14 7.30 20.28
N LEU A 190 -7.93 7.50 19.25
CA LEU A 190 -8.74 8.69 19.03
C LEU A 190 -10.17 8.26 18.78
N THR A 191 -11.12 8.80 19.54
CA THR A 191 -12.54 8.55 19.32
C THR A 191 -13.05 9.54 18.28
N HIS A 192 -13.58 9.05 17.16
CA HIS A 192 -14.11 9.92 16.10
C HIS A 192 -15.62 10.17 16.21
N GLY A 193 -16.35 9.36 17.00
CA GLY A 193 -17.75 9.61 17.35
C GLY A 193 -18.73 9.54 16.18
N LEU A 194 -18.33 8.90 15.07
CA LEU A 194 -19.16 8.84 13.86
C LEU A 194 -20.32 7.83 14.03
N GLY A 195 -20.14 6.80 14.86
CA GLY A 195 -21.16 5.77 15.14
C GLY A 195 -21.42 4.83 13.96
N VAL A 196 -20.55 4.90 12.95
CA VAL A 196 -20.53 4.09 11.73
C VAL A 196 -19.07 3.90 11.33
N TYR A 197 -18.77 2.82 10.61
CA TYR A 197 -17.47 2.65 9.97
C TYR A 197 -17.24 3.82 9.00
N PRO A 198 -16.14 4.59 9.15
CA PRO A 198 -15.81 5.65 8.21
C PRO A 198 -15.61 5.11 6.79
N SER A 199 -16.18 5.80 5.79
CA SER A 199 -15.94 5.52 4.37
C SER A 199 -14.49 5.85 3.94
N LEU A 200 -13.82 6.74 4.68
CA LEU A 200 -12.42 7.07 4.50
C LEU A 200 -11.79 7.51 5.83
N VAL A 201 -10.56 7.06 6.08
CA VAL A 201 -9.69 7.61 7.14
C VAL A 201 -8.35 7.99 6.52
N LYS A 202 -7.90 9.22 6.77
CA LYS A 202 -6.55 9.69 6.41
C LYS A 202 -5.77 10.01 7.67
N VAL A 203 -4.61 9.37 7.81
CA VAL A 203 -3.61 9.69 8.82
C VAL A 203 -2.49 10.48 8.15
N LEU A 204 -2.24 11.69 8.63
CA LEU A 204 -1.24 12.61 8.10
C LEU A 204 -0.12 12.76 9.14
N VAL A 205 1.13 12.62 8.70
CA VAL A 205 2.32 12.67 9.53
C VAL A 205 3.22 13.79 9.01
N LYS A 206 3.29 14.90 9.73
CA LYS A 206 4.08 16.07 9.38
C LYS A 206 5.45 16.02 10.07
N ALA A 207 6.51 16.09 9.27
CA ALA A 207 7.87 16.26 9.77
C ALA A 207 8.01 17.60 10.51
N VAL A 208 8.69 17.58 11.64
CA VAL A 208 8.98 18.75 12.48
C VAL A 208 10.48 19.10 12.50
N ASP A 209 11.28 18.28 11.84
CA ASP A 209 12.73 18.36 11.77
C ASP A 209 13.22 17.83 10.42
N GLY A 210 14.55 17.77 10.24
CA GLY A 210 15.20 17.24 9.04
C GLY A 210 14.95 18.06 7.78
N GLU A 211 15.40 17.52 6.65
CA GLU A 211 15.28 18.19 5.34
C GLU A 211 13.84 18.23 4.82
N ASN A 212 12.98 17.31 5.29
CA ASN A 212 11.56 17.31 4.95
C ASN A 212 10.72 18.11 5.95
N ASN A 213 11.29 18.96 6.80
CA ASN A 213 10.55 19.73 7.79
C ASN A 213 9.35 20.48 7.16
N GLY A 214 8.16 20.25 7.71
CA GLY A 214 6.91 20.80 7.20
C GLY A 214 6.20 19.96 6.13
N PHE A 215 6.88 18.99 5.50
CA PHE A 215 6.25 18.03 4.59
C PHE A 215 5.35 17.06 5.35
N ILE A 216 4.36 16.54 4.63
CA ILE A 216 3.32 15.65 5.17
C ILE A 216 3.39 14.33 4.43
N PHE A 217 3.64 13.27 5.18
CA PHE A 217 3.57 11.88 4.76
C PHE A 217 2.21 11.29 5.16
N GLU A 218 1.76 10.23 4.50
CA GLU A 218 0.54 9.52 4.90
C GLU A 218 0.88 8.31 5.76
N GLY A 219 0.09 8.06 6.80
CA GLY A 219 0.12 6.80 7.53
C GLY A 219 -0.34 5.66 6.63
N MET A 220 0.20 4.47 6.85
CA MET A 220 -0.07 3.30 6.01
C MET A 220 -0.85 2.24 6.79
N GLY A 221 -1.76 1.50 6.15
CA GLY A 221 -2.54 0.46 6.84
C GLY A 221 -1.72 -0.78 7.24
N SER A 222 -0.45 -0.85 6.88
CA SER A 222 0.44 -1.97 7.17
C SER A 222 1.89 -1.53 7.30
N ALA A 223 2.69 -2.31 8.04
CA ALA A 223 4.15 -2.21 8.08
C ALA A 223 4.73 -3.56 7.66
N GLN A 224 5.67 -3.55 6.71
CA GLN A 224 6.25 -4.77 6.13
C GLN A 224 7.57 -5.20 6.80
N ASN A 225 7.98 -4.54 7.88
CA ASN A 225 9.25 -4.78 8.57
C ASN A 225 9.07 -4.70 10.09
N ASP A 226 9.81 -5.54 10.81
CA ASP A 226 9.90 -5.56 12.28
C ASP A 226 11.35 -5.30 12.76
N ASP A 227 11.55 -5.31 14.08
CA ASP A 227 12.81 -5.00 14.76
C ASP A 227 13.77 -6.19 14.91
N ASP A 228 13.58 -7.28 14.17
CA ASP A 228 14.35 -8.53 14.36
C ASP A 228 15.73 -8.56 13.67
N THR A 229 16.14 -7.49 12.96
CA THR A 229 17.49 -7.39 12.40
C THR A 229 18.18 -6.07 12.71
N LYS A 230 19.52 -6.13 12.89
CA LYS A 230 20.39 -4.95 13.10
C LYS A 230 20.47 -4.00 11.91
N LEU A 231 19.96 -4.39 10.74
CA LEU A 231 20.20 -3.72 9.46
C LEU A 231 18.94 -3.09 8.87
N THR A 232 17.76 -3.36 9.44
CA THR A 232 16.48 -2.88 8.89
C THR A 232 16.05 -1.56 9.53
N HIS A 233 16.37 -0.46 8.85
CA HIS A 233 15.68 0.81 9.10
C HIS A 233 14.24 0.70 8.58
N HIS A 234 13.28 0.90 9.47
CA HIS A 234 11.86 0.85 9.15
C HIS A 234 11.14 2.05 9.78
N GLY A 235 10.01 2.43 9.21
CA GLY A 235 9.28 3.55 9.75
C GLY A 235 7.91 3.80 9.16
N GLY A 236 7.29 4.86 9.63
CA GLY A 236 5.94 5.26 9.29
C GLY A 236 4.99 5.14 10.50
N VAL A 237 3.75 5.58 10.31
CA VAL A 237 2.67 5.39 11.27
C VAL A 237 1.68 4.42 10.64
N ILE A 238 1.38 3.33 11.36
CA ILE A 238 0.30 2.42 10.98
C ILE A 238 -0.98 2.76 11.71
N PHE A 239 -2.12 2.44 11.11
CA PHE A 239 -3.41 2.71 11.72
C PHE A 239 -4.47 1.68 11.37
N ALA A 240 -5.46 1.58 12.26
CA ALA A 240 -6.66 0.78 12.10
C ALA A 240 -7.83 1.56 12.68
N TYR A 241 -9.05 1.28 12.23
CA TYR A 241 -10.23 1.98 12.71
C TYR A 241 -11.45 1.05 12.72
N ASN A 242 -12.41 1.38 13.57
CA ASN A 242 -13.73 0.77 13.58
C ASN A 242 -14.82 1.84 13.47
N ASP A 243 -16.03 1.53 13.88
CA ASP A 243 -17.19 2.43 13.90
C ASP A 243 -17.13 3.52 15.00
N TRP A 244 -16.12 3.46 15.88
CA TRP A 244 -16.01 4.34 17.04
C TRP A 244 -14.65 5.06 17.17
N GLN A 245 -13.55 4.39 16.82
CA GLN A 245 -12.18 4.83 17.12
C GLN A 245 -11.23 4.61 15.95
N VAL A 246 -10.20 5.46 15.91
CA VAL A 246 -8.97 5.25 15.13
C VAL A 246 -7.83 4.96 16.10
N ARG A 247 -7.11 3.87 15.85
CA ARG A 247 -5.90 3.47 16.56
C ARG A 247 -4.68 3.72 15.68
N LEU A 248 -3.62 4.23 16.28
CA LEU A 248 -2.37 4.60 15.62
C LEU A 248 -1.20 3.94 16.34
N TRP A 249 -0.23 3.45 15.58
CA TRP A 249 1.02 2.93 16.09
C TRP A 249 2.20 3.50 15.30
N ALA A 250 3.20 4.01 16.03
CA ALA A 250 4.53 4.31 15.51
C ALA A 250 5.48 3.20 16.01
N PRO A 251 6.58 2.90 15.29
CA PRO A 251 7.51 1.87 15.70
C PRO A 251 8.02 2.10 17.12
N ASP A 252 7.89 1.11 17.98
CA ASP A 252 8.48 1.08 19.31
C ASP A 252 9.26 -0.22 19.46
N LYS A 253 10.39 -0.17 20.14
CA LYS A 253 11.22 -1.37 20.32
C LYS A 253 10.51 -2.36 21.24
N ASN A 254 10.44 -3.62 20.83
CA ASN A 254 10.09 -4.71 21.73
C ASN A 254 11.31 -5.59 22.07
N ASN A 255 12.47 -5.33 21.44
CA ASN A 255 13.75 -6.02 21.67
C ASN A 255 14.97 -5.05 21.77
N ASN A 256 16.17 -5.50 21.36
CA ASN A 256 17.46 -4.79 21.46
C ASN A 256 17.64 -3.58 20.51
N TYR A 257 16.90 -3.44 19.40
CA TYR A 257 17.24 -2.45 18.35
C TYR A 257 16.26 -1.29 18.24
N LYS A 258 16.81 -0.06 18.26
CA LYS A 258 16.06 1.20 18.19
C LYS A 258 16.09 1.83 16.80
N LEU A 259 15.81 1.03 15.77
CA LEU A 259 15.91 1.47 14.37
C LEU A 259 14.58 1.94 13.77
N GLY A 260 13.47 1.64 14.43
CA GLY A 260 12.15 2.14 14.04
C GLY A 260 12.05 3.67 14.17
N ARG A 261 11.48 4.31 13.15
CA ARG A 261 11.31 5.78 13.09
C ARG A 261 9.89 6.14 12.70
N ILE A 262 9.35 7.22 13.25
CA ILE A 262 8.02 7.71 12.84
C ILE A 262 8.05 8.25 11.40
N ILE A 263 9.20 8.78 10.98
CA ILE A 263 9.51 9.14 9.58
C ILE A 263 10.85 8.51 9.23
N ASN A 264 10.87 7.71 8.17
CA ASN A 264 12.06 7.05 7.65
C ASN A 264 12.14 7.22 6.13
N VAL A 265 12.86 8.24 5.69
CA VAL A 265 13.29 8.43 4.30
C VAL A 265 14.77 8.03 4.26
N TYR A 266 15.07 6.84 3.77
CA TYR A 266 16.42 6.28 3.81
C TYR A 266 16.69 5.48 2.54
N ASP A 267 17.94 5.03 2.36
CA ASP A 267 18.49 4.21 1.27
C ASP A 267 17.50 3.78 0.15
N GLY A 268 17.77 4.25 -1.08
CA GLY A 268 17.00 3.95 -2.28
C GLY A 268 15.88 4.93 -2.62
N TRP A 269 15.46 5.79 -1.68
CA TRP A 269 14.43 6.81 -1.94
C TRP A 269 15.03 8.14 -2.46
N GLY A 270 14.55 8.62 -3.61
CA GLY A 270 14.85 9.96 -4.13
C GLY A 270 16.33 10.25 -4.41
N GLY A 271 17.15 9.22 -4.63
CA GLY A 271 18.60 9.39 -4.80
C GLY A 271 19.30 9.94 -3.55
N GLU A 272 18.75 9.69 -2.36
CA GLU A 272 19.27 10.13 -1.05
C GLU A 272 19.27 11.66 -0.81
N MET A 273 18.69 12.43 -1.73
CA MET A 273 18.72 13.90 -1.69
C MET A 273 17.97 14.51 -0.50
N HIS A 274 17.11 13.75 0.19
CA HIS A 274 16.34 14.18 1.37
C HIS A 274 16.19 13.08 2.44
N THR A 275 17.28 12.38 2.74
CA THR A 275 17.26 11.35 3.78
C THR A 275 16.91 11.93 5.15
N GLN A 276 16.05 11.24 5.88
CA GLN A 276 15.56 11.66 7.18
C GLN A 276 15.12 10.48 8.02
N GLN A 277 15.51 10.52 9.29
CA GLN A 277 15.09 9.57 10.30
C GLN A 277 14.65 10.35 11.55
N SER A 278 13.35 10.47 11.74
CA SER A 278 12.78 11.21 12.87
C SER A 278 12.15 10.27 13.88
N THR A 279 12.26 10.63 15.16
CA THR A 279 11.56 9.94 16.25
C THR A 279 10.32 10.66 16.72
N GLU A 280 10.07 11.87 16.22
CA GLU A 280 8.94 12.72 16.58
C GLU A 280 8.34 13.35 15.33
N ALA A 281 7.02 13.44 15.28
CA ALA A 281 6.28 14.11 14.22
C ALA A 281 4.95 14.65 14.76
N LEU A 282 4.34 15.59 14.03
CA LEU A 282 2.95 15.96 14.24
C LEU A 282 2.05 15.02 13.44
N VAL A 283 1.07 14.41 14.09
CA VAL A 283 0.11 13.50 13.45
C VAL A 283 -1.29 14.13 13.49
N LYS A 284 -2.06 13.90 12.44
CA LYS A 284 -3.46 14.29 12.32
C LYS A 284 -4.26 13.15 11.72
N VAL A 285 -5.46 12.93 12.25
CA VAL A 285 -6.43 11.97 11.72
C VAL A 285 -7.63 12.74 11.19
N LYS A 286 -8.04 12.38 9.98
CA LYS A 286 -9.29 12.82 9.37
C LYS A 286 -10.15 11.61 9.03
N ALA A 287 -11.45 11.68 9.28
CA ALA A 287 -12.39 10.62 8.93
C ALA A 287 -13.67 11.20 8.28
N TRP A 288 -14.25 10.44 7.36
CA TRP A 288 -15.47 10.77 6.62
C TRP A 288 -16.48 9.64 6.77
N LYS A 289 -17.76 9.99 6.95
CA LYS A 289 -18.87 9.05 6.90
C LYS A 289 -19.19 8.65 5.46
#